data_AF-A0A194VN15-F1
#
_entry.id   AF-A0A194VN15-F1
#
_cell.length_a   1.000
_cell.length_b   1.000
_cell.length_c   1.000
_cell.angle_alpha   90.00
_cell.angle_beta   90.00
_cell.angle_gamma   90.00
#
_symmetry.space_group_name_H-M   'P 1'
#
loop_
_entity.id
_entity.type
_entity.pdbx_description
1 polymer ?
#
loop_
_entity_poly.entity_id
_entity_poly.type
_entity_poly.pdbx_seq_one_letter_code
_entity_poly.pdbx_strand_id
1 'polypeptide(L)' 'MSDIIQPGGDVVFVIGAEGCRLRVSSTVLKNSSPVLNSLLGPLGNFVEGQKLLSEGNVSISLPEDDPMKSKYP' A
#
# COMPACT_ATOMS: atom_id res chain seq x y z
N MET A 1 3.56 -2.40 15.32
CA MET A 1 4.29 -1.19 14.91
C MET A 1 3.48 -0.49 13.83
N SER A 2 3.33 0.83 13.89
CA SER A 2 2.55 1.60 12.91
C SER A 2 3.29 2.88 12.56
N ASP A 3 3.73 3.02 11.31
CA ASP A 3 4.46 4.19 10.83
C ASP A 3 3.63 4.98 9.82
N ILE A 4 3.71 6.31 9.94
CA ILE A 4 3.07 7.26 9.01
C ILE A 4 4.15 7.80 8.10
N ILE A 5 4.21 7.27 6.87
CA ILE A 5 5.13 7.75 5.85
C ILE A 5 4.55 9.01 5.17
N GLN A 6 3.23 9.02 4.93
CA GLN A 6 2.53 10.21 4.46
C GLN A 6 1.31 10.53 5.34
N PRO A 7 1.26 11.73 5.96
CA PRO A 7 0.06 12.22 6.62
C PRO A 7 -1.12 12.30 5.64
N GLY A 8 -2.27 11.75 6.02
CA GLY A 8 -3.44 11.68 5.14
C GLY A 8 -3.33 10.66 4.00
N GLY A 9 -2.34 9.74 4.06
CA GLY A 9 -2.26 8.62 3.13
C GLY A 9 -3.54 7.77 3.12
N ASP A 10 -3.95 7.39 1.91
CA ASP A 10 -5.15 6.64 1.56
C ASP A 10 -4.88 5.13 1.42
N VAL A 11 -3.64 4.68 1.54
CA VAL A 11 -3.28 3.26 1.51
C VAL A 11 -2.57 2.87 2.80
N VAL A 12 -2.95 1.72 3.36
CA VAL A 12 -2.28 1.12 4.51
C VAL A 12 -1.75 -0.26 4.11
N PHE A 13 -0.43 -0.41 4.05
CA PHE A 13 0.18 -1.74 3.93
C PHE A 13 0.22 -2.42 5.29
N VAL A 14 -0.21 -3.67 5.36
CA VAL A 14 -0.12 -4.53 6.54
C VAL A 14 0.89 -5.63 6.23
N ILE A 15 2.11 -5.48 6.74
CA ILE A 15 3.30 -6.22 6.31
C ILE A 15 3.68 -7.29 7.34
N GLY A 16 3.96 -8.49 6.85
CA GLY A 16 4.42 -9.63 7.64
C GLY A 16 3.36 -10.21 8.58
N ALA A 17 3.69 -11.34 9.21
CA ALA A 17 2.80 -12.02 10.16
C ALA A 17 2.49 -11.16 11.41
N GLU A 18 3.41 -10.28 11.78
CA GLU A 18 3.29 -9.34 12.90
C GLU A 18 2.35 -8.15 12.59
N GLY A 19 1.91 -8.01 11.33
CA GLY A 19 0.94 -6.99 10.93
C GLY A 19 1.45 -5.56 11.07
N CYS A 20 2.72 -5.31 10.71
CA CYS A 20 3.29 -3.97 10.72
C CYS A 20 2.52 -3.06 9.75
N ARG A 21 2.08 -1.88 10.21
CA ARG A 21 1.21 -1.01 9.41
C ARG A 21 1.97 0.19 8.88
N LEU A 22 1.97 0.41 7.56
CA LEU A 22 2.55 1.59 6.92
C LEU A 22 1.47 2.40 6.21
N ARG A 23 1.27 3.65 6.62
CA ARG A 23 0.36 4.58 5.93
C ARG A 23 1.10 5.37 4.86
N VAL A 24 0.67 5.22 3.62
CA VAL A 24 1.29 5.75 2.40
C VAL A 24 0.24 6.31 1.45
N SER A 25 0.68 6.98 0.38
CA SER A 25 -0.22 7.56 -0.62
C SER A 25 -0.27 6.76 -1.90
N SER A 26 -1.48 6.44 -2.36
CA SER A 26 -1.73 5.81 -3.64
C SER A 26 -1.12 6.60 -4.79
N THR A 27 -1.19 7.93 -4.78
CA THR A 27 -0.60 8.78 -5.83
C THR A 27 0.90 8.56 -5.96
N VAL A 28 1.62 8.53 -4.83
CA VAL A 28 3.07 8.26 -4.81
C VAL A 28 3.35 6.84 -5.29
N LEU A 29 2.62 5.85 -4.76
CA LEU A 29 2.81 4.44 -5.12
C LEU A 29 2.60 4.19 -6.62
N LYS A 30 1.51 4.70 -7.20
CA LYS A 30 1.19 4.58 -8.62
C LYS A 30 2.27 5.22 -9.51
N ASN A 31 2.80 6.37 -9.11
CA ASN A 31 3.86 7.05 -9.85
C ASN A 31 5.22 6.35 -9.72
N SER A 32 5.47 5.66 -8.60
CA SER A 32 6.74 4.96 -8.35
C SER A 32 6.84 3.58 -8.99
N SER A 33 5.71 2.91 -9.25
CA SER A 33 5.71 1.51 -9.70
C SER A 33 4.55 1.22 -10.66
N PRO A 34 4.83 0.71 -11.88
CA PRO A 34 3.79 0.26 -12.81
C PRO A 34 2.89 -0.84 -12.24
N VAL A 35 3.44 -1.69 -11.37
CA VAL A 35 2.68 -2.77 -10.70
C VAL A 35 1.68 -2.18 -9.73
N LEU A 36 2.12 -1.24 -8.88
CA LEU A 36 1.23 -0.55 -7.95
C LEU A 36 0.23 0.34 -8.68
N ASN A 37 0.60 0.90 -9.83
CA ASN A 37 -0.34 1.59 -10.72
C ASN A 37 -1.43 0.67 -11.25
N SER A 38 -1.08 -0.56 -11.61
CA SER A 38 -2.05 -1.54 -12.10
C SER A 38 -2.98 -2.00 -10.97
N LEU A 39 -2.44 -2.17 -9.76
CA LEU A 39 -3.17 -2.63 -8.56
C LEU A 39 -4.13 -1.56 -8.00
N LEU A 40 -3.66 -0.31 -7.89
CA LEU A 40 -4.38 0.81 -7.25
C LEU A 40 -5.03 1.77 -8.26
N GLY A 41 -4.76 1.59 -9.55
CA GLY A 41 -5.22 2.46 -10.59
C GLY A 41 -6.70 2.23 -10.94
N PRO A 42 -7.38 3.25 -11.47
CA PRO A 42 -8.80 3.15 -11.82
C PRO A 42 -9.08 2.26 -13.03
N LEU A 43 -8.05 1.94 -13.81
CA LEU A 43 -8.13 1.07 -14.98
C LEU A 43 -7.90 -0.41 -14.64
N GLY A 44 -7.57 -0.71 -13.38
CA GLY A 44 -7.36 -2.07 -12.90
C GLY A 44 -8.67 -2.73 -12.47
N ASN A 45 -8.79 -4.04 -12.71
CA ASN A 45 -9.89 -4.88 -12.22
C ASN A 45 -9.60 -5.44 -10.81
N PHE A 46 -8.67 -4.82 -10.07
CA PHE A 46 -8.28 -5.28 -8.74
C PHE A 46 -9.19 -4.71 -7.68
N VAL A 47 -9.54 -5.54 -6.70
CA VAL A 47 -10.45 -5.18 -5.60
C VAL A 47 -9.89 -4.02 -4.79
N GLU A 48 -8.57 -3.95 -4.64
CA GLU A 48 -7.86 -2.90 -3.93
C GLU A 48 -8.08 -1.51 -4.57
N GLY A 49 -7.89 -1.41 -5.88
CA GLY A 49 -8.14 -0.17 -6.63
C GLY A 49 -9.62 0.24 -6.60
N GLN A 50 -10.53 -0.73 -6.72
CA GLN A 50 -11.97 -0.45 -6.65
C GLN A 50 -12.39 0.06 -5.27
N LYS A 51 -11.90 -0.58 -4.19
CA LYS A 51 -12.13 -0.12 -2.81
C LYS A 51 -11.56 1.26 -2.56
N LEU A 52 -10.34 1.52 -3.05
CA LEU A 52 -9.73 2.83 -2.93
C LEU A 52 -10.57 3.92 -3.61
N LEU A 53 -11.17 3.63 -4.77
CA LEU A 53 -12.07 4.56 -5.46
C LEU A 53 -13.41 4.76 -4.71
N SER A 54 -13.99 3.69 -4.16
CA SER A 54 -15.31 3.76 -3.52
C SER A 54 -15.27 4.29 -2.08
N GLU A 55 -14.26 3.89 -1.30
CA GLU A 55 -14.15 4.16 0.13
C GLU A 55 -13.12 5.27 0.43
N GLY A 56 -12.34 5.70 -0.57
CA GLY A 56 -11.29 6.71 -0.42
C GLY A 56 -10.07 6.25 0.37
N ASN A 57 -10.05 4.99 0.82
CA ASN A 57 -8.89 4.37 1.42
C ASN A 57 -8.91 2.84 1.21
N VAL A 58 -7.76 2.19 1.34
CA VAL A 58 -7.66 0.73 1.28
C VAL A 58 -6.53 0.19 2.16
N SER A 59 -6.73 -0.99 2.74
CA SER A 59 -5.68 -1.76 3.41
C SER A 59 -5.27 -2.96 2.56
N ILE A 60 -3.96 -3.14 2.37
CA ILE A 60 -3.39 -4.21 1.54
C ILE A 60 -2.50 -5.07 2.42
N SER A 61 -2.81 -6.36 2.50
CA SER A 61 -2.06 -7.33 3.28
C SER A 61 -0.90 -7.89 2.46
N LEU A 62 0.31 -7.80 2.99
CA LEU A 62 1.56 -8.29 2.40
C LEU A 62 2.22 -9.25 3.41
N PRO A 63 1.66 -10.46 3.61
CA PRO A 63 2.11 -11.38 4.66
C PRO A 63 3.50 -11.96 4.38
N GLU A 64 3.92 -11.99 3.12
CA GLU A 64 5.21 -12.53 2.66
C GLU A 64 6.37 -11.54 2.78
N ASP A 65 6.04 -10.25 2.92
CA ASP A 65 7.03 -9.18 3.03
C ASP A 65 7.55 -9.06 4.46
N ASP A 66 8.84 -8.79 4.58
CA ASP A 66 9.51 -8.55 5.86
C ASP A 66 9.60 -7.03 6.10
N PRO A 67 8.96 -6.51 7.17
CA PRO A 67 8.92 -5.09 7.44
C PRO A 67 10.30 -4.47 7.77
N MET A 68 11.29 -5.29 8.12
CA MET A 68 12.64 -4.85 8.50
C MET A 68 13.68 -5.11 7.41
N LYS A 69 13.28 -5.63 6.26
CA LYS A 69 14.20 -5.98 5.17
C LYS A 69 14.58 -4.75 4.35
N SER A 70 15.30 -3.81 4.97
CA SER A 70 16.09 -2.82 4.23
C SER A 70 17.24 -3.56 3.55
N LYS A 71 17.09 -3.87 2.26
CA LYS A 71 18.13 -4.51 1.47
C LYS A 71 19.12 -3.48 0.93
N TYR A 72 19.81 -2.75 1.82
CA TYR A 72 21.05 -2.03 1.51
C TYR A 72 21.96 -2.02 2.76
N PRO A 73 23.20 -2.55 2.68
CA PRO A 73 24.27 -2.21 3.62
C PRO A 73 24.71 -0.75 3.46
#